data_AF-A0A933DVM9-F1
#
_entry.id   AF-A0A933DVM9-F1
#
_cell.length_a   1.000
_cell.length_b   1.000
_cell.length_c   1.000
_cell.angle_alpha   90.00
_cell.angle_beta   90.00
_cell.angle_gamma   90.00
#
_symmetry.space_group_name_H-M   'P 1'
#
loop_
_entity.id
_entity.type
_entity.pdbx_description
1 polymer ?
#
loop_
_entity_poly.entity_id
_entity_poly.type
_entity_poly.pdbx_seq_one_letter_code
_entity_poly.pdbx_strand_id
1 'polypeptide(L)'
;VQVWVAQKRRIAVGDKLAGRHGNKGVVSIIAPAEDMPFLPDGTPVDIILNPIGVPSRMNIGQVLETHLGWAAKMLGFKALTPVFDSADDIAIEDGLARVWLMQKAVAINPDPDNGETTRQVEQTKTWLENQGYDGDKVFSDDQRGQAREVCLRLWLEELGITSKDLGTEALEQVVSKVSITRSLPPPIIGKVILRDGHTGEPFDQPITVGTIYIMKLNHLVEDKVHARSTGPYSLISQQPLGGKAQFGGQRFGEMEVWALEAYGAAHNLQEILTIKSDDVTGRAKAYEDIVKNEDIQQPGVPESFKVLVKELQSLGLSVEVINEEEKITPSGETAKILKAGNKG
;
A
#
# COMPACT_ATOMS: atom_id res chain seq x y z
N VAL A 1 7.13 -35.35 -18.81
CA VAL A 1 7.22 -35.52 -17.34
C VAL A 1 6.73 -34.23 -16.71
N GLN A 2 5.78 -34.29 -15.77
CA GLN A 2 5.31 -33.13 -15.00
C GLN A 2 5.84 -33.24 -13.58
N VAL A 3 6.34 -32.14 -13.03
CA VAL A 3 6.87 -32.06 -11.66
C VAL A 3 6.17 -30.92 -10.94
N TRP A 4 5.63 -31.19 -9.77
CA TRP A 4 4.95 -30.21 -8.92
C TRP A 4 5.89 -29.79 -7.79
N VAL A 5 6.07 -28.49 -7.60
CA VAL A 5 6.90 -27.92 -6.54
C VAL A 5 6.03 -27.01 -5.68
N ALA A 6 6.06 -27.20 -4.37
CA ALA A 6 5.34 -26.38 -3.41
C ALA A 6 6.32 -25.51 -2.60
N GLN A 7 5.95 -24.26 -2.35
CA GLN A 7 6.74 -23.29 -1.59
C GLN A 7 5.81 -22.54 -0.62
N LYS A 8 6.22 -22.41 0.65
CA LYS A 8 5.53 -21.55 1.63
C LYS A 8 6.13 -20.15 1.59
N ARG A 9 5.31 -19.14 1.32
CA ARG A 9 5.74 -17.73 1.23
C ARG A 9 5.21 -16.93 2.42
N ARG A 10 6.11 -16.34 3.21
CA ARG A 10 5.77 -15.43 4.33
C ARG A 10 5.51 -14.01 3.80
N ILE A 11 4.96 -13.13 4.63
CA ILE A 11 4.87 -11.69 4.30
C ILE A 11 6.29 -11.12 4.27
N ALA A 12 6.58 -10.32 3.25
CA ALA A 12 7.85 -9.62 3.09
C ALA A 12 7.61 -8.14 2.72
N VAL A 13 8.64 -7.33 2.93
CA VAL A 13 8.67 -5.94 2.45
C VAL A 13 8.49 -5.95 0.93
N GLY A 14 7.59 -5.11 0.41
CA GLY A 14 7.21 -5.08 -1.00
C GLY A 14 5.95 -5.88 -1.35
N ASP A 15 5.47 -6.77 -0.46
CA ASP A 15 4.18 -7.43 -0.65
C ASP A 15 3.01 -6.45 -0.49
N LYS A 16 1.93 -6.69 -1.24
CA LYS A 16 0.74 -5.84 -1.21
C LYS A 16 -0.33 -6.39 -0.26
N LEU A 17 -0.82 -5.54 0.63
CA LEU A 17 -1.94 -5.82 1.54
C LEU A 17 -3.14 -4.93 1.18
N ALA A 18 -4.34 -5.38 1.55
CA ALA A 18 -5.57 -4.61 1.34
C ALA A 18 -6.63 -4.91 2.41
N GLY A 19 -7.33 -3.88 2.86
CA GLY A 19 -8.59 -4.03 3.58
C GLY A 19 -9.77 -4.16 2.63
N ARG A 20 -10.95 -4.47 3.19
CA ARG A 20 -12.20 -4.64 2.42
C ARG A 20 -12.74 -3.33 1.85
N HIS A 21 -12.38 -2.20 2.48
CA HIS A 21 -12.81 -0.85 2.12
C HIS A 21 -11.94 -0.17 1.05
N GLY A 22 -11.17 -0.95 0.29
CA GLY A 22 -10.35 -0.46 -0.82
C GLY A 22 -9.05 0.24 -0.41
N ASN A 23 -8.73 0.30 0.88
CA ASN A 23 -7.42 0.70 1.37
C ASN A 23 -6.39 -0.36 0.95
N LYS A 24 -5.45 0.04 0.09
CA LYS A 24 -4.39 -0.84 -0.44
C LYS A 24 -3.04 -0.21 -0.13
N GLY A 25 -2.09 -1.03 0.30
CA GLY A 25 -0.75 -0.59 0.66
C GLY A 25 0.29 -1.65 0.34
N VAL A 26 1.53 -1.23 0.22
CA VAL A 26 2.69 -2.12 0.14
C VAL A 26 3.37 -2.10 1.52
N VAL A 27 3.79 -3.26 2.01
CA VAL A 27 4.57 -3.35 3.26
C VAL A 27 5.89 -2.63 3.04
N SER A 28 6.13 -1.53 3.76
CA SER A 28 7.37 -0.75 3.68
C SER A 28 8.43 -1.25 4.64
N ILE A 29 8.04 -1.57 5.88
CA ILE A 29 8.92 -1.95 6.97
C ILE A 29 8.24 -3.06 7.77
N ILE A 30 9.01 -4.03 8.24
CA ILE A 30 8.59 -5.01 9.25
C ILE A 30 9.42 -4.68 10.50
N ALA A 31 8.80 -4.02 11.47
CA ALA A 31 9.47 -3.62 12.71
C ALA A 31 9.45 -4.78 13.73
N PRO A 32 10.45 -4.86 14.62
CA PRO A 32 10.38 -5.67 15.83
C PRO A 32 9.20 -5.25 16.72
N ALA A 33 8.71 -6.15 17.56
CA ALA A 33 7.53 -5.89 18.39
C ALA A 33 7.80 -4.82 19.46
N GLU A 34 9.04 -4.74 19.94
CA GLU A 34 9.52 -3.76 20.92
C GLU A 34 9.53 -2.31 20.39
N ASP A 35 9.69 -2.13 19.08
CA ASP A 35 9.73 -0.82 18.43
C ASP A 35 8.32 -0.33 18.05
N MET A 36 7.32 -1.21 18.11
CA MET A 36 5.95 -0.88 17.75
C MET A 36 5.26 -0.08 18.87
N PRO A 37 4.40 0.89 18.52
CA PRO A 37 3.54 1.55 19.48
C PRO A 37 2.74 0.54 20.30
N PHE A 38 2.67 0.75 21.61
CA PHE A 38 1.98 -0.15 22.52
C PHE A 38 0.89 0.57 23.33
N LEU A 39 -0.12 -0.22 23.70
CA LEU A 39 -1.24 0.19 24.52
C LEU A 39 -0.80 0.36 26.00
N PRO A 40 -1.60 1.05 26.84
CA PRO A 40 -1.28 1.20 28.27
C PRO A 40 -1.10 -0.11 29.04
N ASP A 41 -1.65 -1.22 28.52
CA ASP A 41 -1.50 -2.57 29.07
C ASP A 41 -0.20 -3.29 28.61
N GLY A 42 0.60 -2.65 27.76
CA GLY A 42 1.84 -3.19 27.19
C GLY A 42 1.67 -3.94 25.87
N THR A 43 0.45 -4.11 25.37
CA THR A 43 0.19 -4.82 24.11
C THR A 43 0.65 -3.99 22.91
N PRO A 44 1.59 -4.46 22.08
CA PRO A 44 2.00 -3.76 20.86
C PRO A 44 0.93 -3.86 19.76
N VAL A 45 0.87 -2.86 18.88
CA VAL A 45 -0.01 -2.89 17.70
C VAL A 45 0.61 -3.72 16.57
N ASP A 46 -0.23 -4.40 15.77
CA ASP A 46 0.25 -5.26 14.68
C ASP A 46 0.56 -4.49 13.38
N ILE A 47 -0.25 -3.49 13.05
CA ILE A 47 -0.17 -2.74 11.78
C ILE A 47 -0.49 -1.25 12.04
N ILE A 48 0.33 -0.37 11.46
CA ILE A 48 0.09 1.07 11.46
C ILE A 48 -0.41 1.50 10.08
N LEU A 49 -1.63 2.06 10.03
CA LEU A 49 -2.23 2.58 8.81
C LEU A 49 -2.22 4.11 8.82
N ASN A 50 -1.72 4.72 7.75
CA ASN A 50 -1.68 6.17 7.62
C ASN A 50 -3.11 6.76 7.46
N PRO A 51 -3.54 7.70 8.34
CA PRO A 51 -4.89 8.26 8.31
C PRO A 51 -5.17 9.15 7.09
N ILE A 52 -4.15 9.72 6.44
CA ILE A 52 -4.31 10.70 5.35
C ILE A 52 -5.11 10.12 4.17
N GLY A 53 -5.04 8.80 3.96
CA GLY A 53 -5.76 8.15 2.88
C GLY A 53 -7.28 8.11 3.08
N VAL A 54 -7.78 8.22 4.31
CA VAL A 54 -9.21 8.04 4.61
C VAL A 54 -10.07 9.21 4.15
N PRO A 55 -9.76 10.49 4.48
CA PRO A 55 -10.58 11.62 4.07
C PRO A 55 -10.68 11.75 2.56
N SER A 56 -9.56 11.63 1.85
CA SER A 56 -9.50 11.78 0.39
C SER A 56 -10.28 10.72 -0.39
N ARG A 57 -10.41 9.50 0.17
CA ARG A 57 -11.05 8.35 -0.49
C ARG A 57 -12.47 8.12 -0.02
N MET A 58 -12.94 8.88 0.98
CA MET A 58 -14.28 8.78 1.58
C MET A 58 -14.67 7.37 2.02
N ASN A 59 -13.70 6.55 2.42
CA ASN A 59 -13.91 5.17 2.83
C ASN A 59 -13.94 5.03 4.36
N ILE A 60 -14.87 5.77 4.99
CA ILE A 60 -15.02 5.85 6.45
C ILE A 60 -15.40 4.51 7.10
N GLY A 61 -15.99 3.59 6.33
CA GLY A 61 -16.35 2.25 6.80
C GLY A 61 -15.18 1.47 7.41
N GLN A 62 -13.93 1.73 7.00
CA GLN A 62 -12.77 1.09 7.62
C GLN A 62 -12.56 1.53 9.07
N VAL A 63 -12.93 2.77 9.40
CA VAL A 63 -12.84 3.32 10.77
C VAL A 63 -13.94 2.70 11.63
N LEU A 64 -15.16 2.61 11.09
CA LEU A 64 -16.28 1.92 11.75
C LEU A 64 -15.97 0.44 11.99
N GLU A 65 -15.38 -0.24 11.00
CA GLU A 65 -14.89 -1.62 11.13
C GLU A 65 -13.85 -1.73 12.25
N THR A 66 -12.91 -0.79 12.33
CA THR A 66 -11.85 -0.75 13.35
C THR A 66 -12.46 -0.65 14.76
N HIS A 67 -13.43 0.24 14.95
CA HIS A 67 -14.11 0.46 16.24
C HIS A 67 -14.96 -0.75 16.65
N LEU A 68 -15.84 -1.22 15.76
CA LEU A 68 -16.69 -2.37 16.05
C LEU A 68 -15.87 -3.64 16.23
N GLY A 69 -14.81 -3.81 15.44
CA GLY A 69 -13.88 -4.94 15.57
C GLY A 69 -13.12 -4.92 16.89
N TRP A 70 -12.82 -3.74 17.44
CA TRP A 70 -12.26 -3.62 18.79
C TRP A 70 -13.24 -4.10 19.85
N ALA A 71 -14.48 -3.59 19.81
CA ALA A 71 -15.55 -4.01 20.71
C ALA A 71 -15.79 -5.52 20.64
N ALA A 72 -15.88 -6.07 19.42
CA ALA A 72 -16.09 -7.48 19.16
C ALA A 72 -14.97 -8.36 19.74
N LYS A 73 -13.70 -7.97 19.55
CA LYS A 73 -12.55 -8.72 20.07
C LYS A 73 -12.55 -8.76 21.61
N MET A 74 -12.76 -7.60 22.24
CA MET A 74 -12.68 -7.47 23.70
C MET A 74 -13.88 -8.09 24.42
N LEU A 75 -15.07 -8.06 23.80
CA LEU A 75 -16.31 -8.65 24.32
C LEU A 75 -16.53 -10.09 23.83
N GLY A 76 -15.60 -10.67 23.07
CA GLY A 76 -15.63 -12.08 22.68
C GLY A 76 -16.74 -12.46 21.72
N PHE A 77 -17.22 -11.53 20.88
CA PHE A 77 -18.26 -11.82 19.88
C PHE A 77 -17.76 -11.58 18.45
N LYS A 78 -18.52 -12.06 17.46
CA LYS A 78 -18.32 -11.75 16.04
C LYS A 78 -19.50 -10.94 15.54
N ALA A 79 -19.22 -9.79 14.94
CA ALA A 79 -20.25 -8.94 14.35
C ALA A 79 -20.59 -9.40 12.93
N LEU A 80 -21.87 -9.59 12.65
CA LEU A 80 -22.41 -9.70 11.29
C LEU A 80 -23.13 -8.39 10.99
N THR A 81 -22.59 -7.60 10.06
CA THR A 81 -23.17 -6.33 9.62
C THR A 81 -23.65 -6.45 8.18
N PRO A 82 -24.94 -6.73 7.95
CA PRO A 82 -25.53 -6.73 6.61
C PRO A 82 -25.29 -5.42 5.86
N VAL A 83 -25.30 -5.50 4.53
CA VAL A 83 -25.16 -4.33 3.68
C VAL A 83 -26.43 -3.48 3.81
N PHE A 84 -26.28 -2.19 4.14
CA PHE A 84 -27.36 -1.20 4.35
C PHE A 84 -28.27 -1.42 5.56
N ASP A 85 -28.05 -2.48 6.34
CA ASP A 85 -28.69 -2.74 7.63
C ASP A 85 -27.61 -3.10 8.65
N SER A 86 -26.64 -2.20 8.77
CA SER A 86 -25.45 -2.37 9.61
C SER A 86 -25.70 -1.87 11.04
N ALA A 87 -24.76 -2.15 11.94
CA ALA A 87 -24.71 -1.48 13.24
C ALA A 87 -24.74 0.04 13.04
N ASP A 88 -25.59 0.70 13.82
CA ASP A 88 -25.64 2.16 13.90
C ASP A 88 -24.48 2.68 14.77
N ASP A 89 -24.24 3.99 14.70
CA ASP A 89 -23.17 4.63 15.45
C ASP A 89 -23.33 4.40 16.97
N ILE A 90 -24.58 4.42 17.45
CA ILE A 90 -24.93 4.19 18.86
C ILE A 90 -24.54 2.77 19.31
N ALA A 91 -24.80 1.74 18.51
CA ALA A 91 -24.39 0.37 18.85
C ALA A 91 -22.86 0.22 18.91
N ILE A 92 -22.13 0.92 18.04
CA ILE A 92 -20.66 0.92 18.07
C ILE A 92 -20.16 1.65 19.33
N GLU A 93 -20.73 2.82 19.64
CA GLU A 93 -20.43 3.59 20.86
C GLU A 93 -20.74 2.78 22.13
N ASP A 94 -21.88 2.09 22.18
CA ASP A 94 -22.25 1.20 23.29
C ASP A 94 -21.26 0.03 23.42
N GLY A 95 -20.85 -0.57 22.29
CA GLY A 95 -19.85 -1.63 22.28
C GLY A 95 -18.52 -1.16 22.87
N LEU A 96 -18.04 0.02 22.47
CA LEU A 96 -16.82 0.62 23.01
C LEU A 96 -16.97 1.01 24.49
N ALA A 97 -18.13 1.54 24.87
CA ALA A 97 -18.46 1.85 26.27
C ALA A 97 -18.41 0.60 27.15
N ARG A 98 -19.02 -0.52 26.71
CA ARG A 98 -18.99 -1.81 27.42
C ARG A 98 -17.56 -2.32 27.60
N VAL A 99 -16.70 -2.18 26.59
CA VAL A 99 -15.27 -2.53 26.70
C VAL A 99 -14.59 -1.70 27.78
N TRP A 100 -14.78 -0.38 27.78
CA TRP A 100 -14.16 0.49 28.78
C TRP A 100 -14.64 0.17 30.20
N LEU A 101 -15.93 -0.08 30.39
CA LEU A 101 -16.50 -0.49 31.67
C LEU A 101 -15.87 -1.80 32.16
N MET A 102 -15.70 -2.77 31.26
CA MET A 102 -15.03 -4.03 31.55
C MET A 102 -13.56 -3.81 31.93
N GLN A 103 -12.85 -2.88 31.28
CA GLN A 103 -11.44 -2.54 31.58
C GLN A 103 -11.27 -1.93 32.97
N LYS A 104 -12.31 -1.24 33.47
CA LYS A 104 -12.32 -0.65 34.81
C LYS A 104 -12.68 -1.67 35.88
N ALA A 105 -13.60 -2.56 35.60
CA ALA A 105 -14.06 -3.55 36.56
C ALA A 105 -13.06 -4.70 36.76
N VAL A 106 -12.40 -5.15 35.68
CA VAL A 106 -11.51 -6.33 35.68
C VAL A 106 -10.28 -6.06 34.81
N ALA A 107 -9.13 -6.64 35.18
CA ALA A 107 -7.98 -6.70 34.27
C ALA A 107 -8.34 -7.60 33.08
N ILE A 108 -8.61 -7.00 31.92
CA ILE A 108 -9.01 -7.75 30.73
C ILE A 108 -7.81 -8.47 30.13
N ASN A 109 -7.98 -9.76 29.86
CA ASN A 109 -7.14 -10.48 28.91
C ASN A 109 -7.79 -10.36 27.51
N PRO A 110 -7.12 -9.75 26.51
CA PRO A 110 -7.69 -9.52 25.18
C PRO A 110 -7.79 -10.79 24.31
N ASP A 111 -7.50 -11.96 24.87
CA ASP A 111 -7.58 -13.25 24.18
C ASP A 111 -9.02 -13.81 24.19
N PRO A 112 -9.71 -13.84 23.04
CA PRO A 112 -11.11 -14.25 22.94
C PRO A 112 -11.34 -15.76 23.13
N ASP A 113 -10.29 -16.60 23.07
CA ASP A 113 -10.44 -18.07 23.11
C ASP A 113 -10.45 -18.67 24.53
N ASN A 114 -10.28 -17.86 25.58
CA ASN A 114 -10.16 -18.35 26.96
C ASN A 114 -11.50 -18.68 27.65
N GLY A 115 -12.65 -18.40 27.03
CA GLY A 115 -13.97 -18.64 27.66
C GLY A 115 -14.23 -17.81 28.93
N GLU A 116 -13.31 -16.92 29.30
CA GLU A 116 -13.38 -16.06 30.48
C GLU A 116 -14.24 -14.82 30.28
N THR A 117 -14.58 -14.47 29.04
CA THR A 117 -15.31 -13.23 28.72
C THR A 117 -16.68 -13.19 29.40
N THR A 118 -17.44 -14.29 29.41
CA THR A 118 -18.74 -14.35 30.09
C THR A 118 -18.61 -14.09 31.59
N ARG A 119 -17.54 -14.61 32.22
CA ARG A 119 -17.27 -14.38 33.64
C ARG A 119 -16.90 -12.91 33.91
N GLN A 120 -16.11 -12.30 33.03
CA GLN A 120 -15.72 -10.88 33.13
C GLN A 120 -16.93 -9.95 32.96
N VAL A 121 -17.86 -10.29 32.06
CA VAL A 121 -19.13 -9.55 31.89
C VAL A 121 -19.96 -9.60 33.17
N GLU A 122 -20.16 -10.79 33.76
CA GLU A 122 -20.92 -10.91 35.01
C GLU A 122 -20.26 -10.16 36.18
N GLN A 123 -18.93 -10.21 36.30
CA GLN A 123 -18.19 -9.41 37.29
C GLN A 123 -18.38 -7.91 37.07
N THR A 124 -18.41 -7.47 35.81
CA THR A 124 -18.63 -6.06 35.45
C THR A 124 -20.04 -5.63 35.82
N LYS A 125 -21.06 -6.49 35.64
CA LYS A 125 -22.43 -6.20 36.07
C LYS A 125 -22.52 -5.98 37.58
N THR A 126 -21.93 -6.87 38.39
CA THR A 126 -21.89 -6.70 39.85
C THR A 126 -21.13 -5.43 40.26
N TRP A 127 -20.07 -5.07 39.53
CA TRP A 127 -19.36 -3.81 39.77
C TRP A 127 -20.24 -2.59 39.46
N LEU A 128 -21.01 -2.62 38.37
CA LEU A 128 -21.95 -1.55 38.00
C LEU A 128 -23.06 -1.37 39.05
N GLU A 129 -23.59 -2.47 39.58
CA GLU A 129 -24.60 -2.44 40.65
C GLU A 129 -24.08 -1.74 41.90
N ASN A 130 -22.81 -1.96 42.26
CA ASN A 130 -22.17 -1.26 43.38
C ASN A 130 -22.00 0.25 43.12
N GLN A 131 -21.93 0.68 41.85
CA GLN A 131 -21.91 2.08 41.45
C GLN A 131 -23.32 2.70 41.34
N GLY A 132 -24.38 1.89 41.54
CA GLY A 132 -25.77 2.32 41.45
C GLY A 132 -26.36 2.26 40.04
N TYR A 133 -25.74 1.52 39.13
CA TYR A 133 -26.23 1.30 37.76
C TYR A 133 -26.69 -0.15 37.55
N ASP A 134 -27.73 -0.33 36.75
CA ASP A 134 -28.27 -1.65 36.41
C ASP A 134 -27.39 -2.31 35.34
N GLY A 135 -26.60 -3.30 35.75
CA GLY A 135 -25.67 -4.01 34.87
C GLY A 135 -26.36 -4.76 33.73
N ASP A 136 -27.55 -5.32 33.95
CA ASP A 136 -28.28 -6.04 32.93
C ASP A 136 -28.78 -5.10 31.82
N LYS A 137 -29.20 -3.89 32.17
CA LYS A 137 -29.58 -2.88 31.17
C LYS A 137 -28.40 -2.38 30.34
N VAL A 138 -27.22 -2.24 30.95
CA VAL A 138 -26.01 -1.77 30.25
C VAL A 138 -25.52 -2.79 29.22
N PHE A 139 -25.63 -4.08 29.52
CA PHE A 139 -25.21 -5.16 28.63
C PHE A 139 -26.34 -5.72 27.74
N SER A 140 -27.56 -5.22 27.88
CA SER A 140 -28.69 -5.59 27.01
C SER A 140 -28.64 -4.84 25.68
N ASP A 141 -28.86 -5.58 24.58
CA ASP A 141 -28.97 -4.99 23.24
C ASP A 141 -30.33 -4.33 22.98
N ASP A 142 -31.31 -4.56 23.86
CA ASP A 142 -32.64 -3.94 23.77
C ASP A 142 -32.63 -2.46 24.22
N GLN A 143 -31.65 -2.07 25.04
CA GLN A 143 -31.52 -0.71 25.59
C GLN A 143 -30.35 0.04 24.96
N ARG A 144 -30.53 0.44 23.69
CA ARG A 144 -29.53 1.24 22.95
C ARG A 144 -29.26 2.60 23.62
N GLY A 145 -27.98 2.96 23.68
CA GLY A 145 -27.46 4.21 24.25
C GLY A 145 -27.25 4.15 25.77
N GLN A 146 -27.75 3.12 26.45
CA GLN A 146 -27.64 3.02 27.90
C GLN A 146 -26.18 2.79 28.34
N ALA A 147 -25.44 1.95 27.62
CA ALA A 147 -24.04 1.70 27.93
C ALA A 147 -23.18 2.95 27.72
N ARG A 148 -23.41 3.65 26.60
CA ARG A 148 -22.78 4.93 26.30
C ARG A 148 -23.01 5.94 27.42
N GLU A 149 -24.25 6.13 27.85
CA GLU A 149 -24.59 7.12 28.87
C GLU A 149 -23.91 6.80 30.22
N VAL A 150 -24.00 5.56 30.69
CA VAL A 150 -23.39 5.12 31.95
C VAL A 150 -21.87 5.26 31.90
N CYS A 151 -21.24 4.86 30.79
CA CYS A 151 -19.80 5.00 30.59
C CYS A 151 -19.35 6.47 30.64
N LEU A 152 -20.05 7.38 29.95
CA LEU A 152 -19.72 8.80 29.96
C LEU A 152 -19.86 9.42 31.35
N ARG A 153 -20.89 9.03 32.12
CA ARG A 153 -21.07 9.50 33.50
C ARG A 153 -19.94 9.03 34.42
N LEU A 154 -19.62 7.73 34.39
CA LEU A 154 -18.51 7.18 35.19
C LEU A 154 -17.15 7.77 34.79
N TRP A 155 -16.94 8.04 33.50
CA TRP A 155 -15.73 8.70 33.02
C TRP A 155 -15.60 10.14 33.54
N LEU A 156 -16.69 10.91 33.57
CA LEU A 156 -16.70 12.25 34.18
C LEU A 156 -16.47 12.20 35.69
N GLU A 157 -17.04 11.21 36.38
CA GLU A 157 -16.82 11.01 37.81
C GLU A 157 -15.35 10.70 38.13
N GLU A 158 -14.67 9.88 37.33
CA GLU A 158 -13.22 9.62 37.44
C GLU A 158 -12.39 10.91 37.29
N LEU A 159 -12.89 11.85 36.47
CA LEU A 159 -12.29 13.17 36.27
C LEU A 159 -12.66 14.20 37.35
N GLY A 160 -13.46 13.80 38.34
CA GLY A 160 -13.93 14.61 39.46
C GLY A 160 -15.11 15.53 39.12
N ILE A 161 -15.85 15.26 38.05
CA ILE A 161 -16.96 16.09 37.56
C ILE A 161 -18.27 15.35 37.83
N THR A 162 -19.14 15.93 38.67
CA THR A 162 -20.44 15.34 38.99
C THR A 162 -21.39 15.50 37.81
N SER A 163 -21.91 14.39 37.29
CA SER A 163 -22.82 14.38 36.14
C SER A 163 -24.17 13.73 36.40
N LYS A 164 -24.49 13.26 37.63
CA LYS A 164 -25.69 12.44 37.90
C LYS A 164 -27.02 13.08 37.48
N ASP A 165 -27.15 14.39 37.60
CA ASP A 165 -28.41 15.12 37.31
C ASP A 165 -28.49 15.70 35.89
N LEU A 166 -27.47 15.51 35.05
CA LEU A 166 -27.43 16.07 33.71
C LEU A 166 -28.33 15.26 32.75
N GLY A 167 -29.12 15.95 31.93
CA GLY A 167 -29.78 15.35 30.78
C GLY A 167 -28.79 14.94 29.69
N THR A 168 -29.20 14.08 28.76
CA THR A 168 -28.33 13.47 27.74
C THR A 168 -27.59 14.49 26.87
N GLU A 169 -28.27 15.54 26.42
CA GLU A 169 -27.68 16.58 25.57
C GLU A 169 -26.66 17.44 26.32
N ALA A 170 -26.96 17.75 27.60
CA ALA A 170 -26.03 18.47 28.46
C ALA A 170 -24.78 17.62 28.80
N LEU A 171 -24.96 16.31 28.96
CA LEU A 171 -23.86 15.36 29.18
C LEU A 171 -22.88 15.38 28.00
N GLU A 172 -23.37 15.30 26.76
CA GLU A 172 -22.53 15.34 25.56
C GLU A 172 -21.72 16.64 25.43
N GLN A 173 -22.35 17.78 25.73
CA GLN A 173 -21.66 19.07 25.71
C GLN A 173 -20.53 19.15 26.73
N VAL A 174 -20.76 18.63 27.95
CA VAL A 174 -19.74 18.56 29.00
C VAL A 174 -18.61 17.63 28.58
N VAL A 175 -18.92 16.45 28.05
CA VAL A 175 -17.92 15.48 27.56
C VAL A 175 -17.05 16.09 26.46
N SER A 176 -17.67 16.76 25.47
CA SER A 176 -16.94 17.43 24.38
C SER A 176 -16.02 18.53 24.92
N LYS A 177 -16.51 19.36 25.84
CA LYS A 177 -15.71 20.42 26.48
C LYS A 177 -14.52 19.85 27.27
N VAL A 178 -14.74 18.79 28.04
CA VAL A 178 -13.70 18.13 28.83
C VAL A 178 -12.65 17.47 27.93
N SER A 179 -13.10 16.80 26.86
CA SER A 179 -12.23 16.17 25.86
C SER A 179 -11.27 17.18 25.22
N ILE A 180 -11.79 18.34 24.80
CA ILE A 180 -10.99 19.42 24.21
C ILE A 180 -10.05 20.04 25.25
N THR A 181 -10.55 20.34 26.46
CA THR A 181 -9.78 21.07 27.47
C THR A 181 -8.65 20.23 28.08
N ARG A 182 -8.89 18.94 28.31
CA ARG A 182 -7.92 18.02 28.94
C ARG A 182 -7.15 17.16 27.92
N SER A 183 -7.47 17.27 26.63
CA SER A 183 -6.91 16.43 25.55
C SER A 183 -7.06 14.93 25.80
N LEU A 184 -8.14 14.53 26.50
CA LEU A 184 -8.44 13.14 26.83
C LEU A 184 -9.59 12.63 25.95
N PRO A 185 -9.41 11.51 25.23
CA PRO A 185 -10.48 10.97 24.41
C PRO A 185 -11.58 10.38 25.32
N PRO A 186 -12.86 10.65 25.05
CA PRO A 186 -13.93 9.91 25.70
C PRO A 186 -13.88 8.44 25.22
N PRO A 187 -14.21 7.47 26.09
CA PRO A 187 -14.05 6.05 25.76
C PRO A 187 -14.83 5.57 24.53
N ILE A 188 -15.90 6.29 24.16
CA ILE A 188 -16.81 5.94 23.07
C ILE A 188 -16.25 6.21 21.66
N ILE A 189 -15.14 6.95 21.53
CA ILE A 189 -14.57 7.33 20.21
C ILE A 189 -13.58 6.28 19.68
N GLY A 190 -13.16 5.30 20.50
CA GLY A 190 -12.22 4.26 20.06
C GLY A 190 -10.78 4.78 19.91
N LYS A 191 -10.44 5.86 20.61
CA LYS A 191 -9.09 6.43 20.66
C LYS A 191 -8.43 6.15 22.00
N VAL A 192 -7.15 5.80 21.96
CA VAL A 192 -6.33 5.49 23.13
C VAL A 192 -5.03 6.27 23.06
N ILE A 193 -4.47 6.63 24.21
CA ILE A 193 -3.12 7.19 24.29
C ILE A 193 -2.14 6.02 24.17
N LEU A 194 -1.50 5.92 23.00
CA LEU A 194 -0.42 4.96 22.78
C LEU A 194 0.89 5.49 23.38
N ARG A 195 1.84 4.59 23.58
CA ARG A 195 3.23 4.91 23.90
C ARG A 195 4.13 4.49 22.74
N ASP A 196 5.16 5.28 22.48
CA ASP A 196 6.18 4.94 21.49
C ASP A 196 7.05 3.79 22.01
N GLY A 197 7.28 2.77 21.17
CA GLY A 197 8.12 1.62 21.48
C GLY A 197 9.58 1.98 21.75
N HIS A 198 10.10 3.00 21.08
CA HIS A 198 11.52 3.38 21.20
C HIS A 198 11.83 4.18 22.46
N THR A 199 10.92 5.10 22.83
CA THR A 199 11.13 6.05 23.93
C THR A 199 10.34 5.69 25.18
N GLY A 200 9.21 4.98 25.05
CA GLY A 200 8.25 4.71 26.11
C GLY A 200 7.35 5.90 26.47
N GLU A 201 7.56 7.05 25.82
CA GLU A 201 6.77 8.26 26.04
C GLU A 201 5.38 8.15 25.39
N PRO A 202 4.33 8.72 26.01
CA PRO A 202 3.01 8.77 25.40
C PRO A 202 3.01 9.70 24.18
N PHE A 203 2.23 9.36 23.15
CA PHE A 203 2.01 10.28 22.02
C PHE A 203 1.23 11.53 22.45
N ASP A 204 1.51 12.65 21.78
CA ASP A 204 0.88 13.96 22.05
C ASP A 204 -0.64 13.96 21.89
N GLN A 205 -1.15 13.13 20.98
CA GLN A 205 -2.57 13.05 20.65
C GLN A 205 -3.08 11.60 20.74
N PRO A 206 -4.34 11.40 21.15
CA PRO A 206 -4.92 10.07 21.21
C PRO A 206 -5.17 9.51 19.80
N ILE A 207 -4.78 8.25 19.61
CA ILE A 207 -4.76 7.56 18.32
C ILE A 207 -5.90 6.55 18.26
N THR A 208 -6.55 6.43 17.12
CA THR A 208 -7.57 5.39 16.89
C THR A 208 -6.91 4.02 16.83
N VAL A 209 -7.32 3.12 17.71
CA VAL A 209 -6.84 1.74 17.76
C VAL A 209 -8.05 0.82 17.66
N GLY A 210 -7.91 -0.29 16.96
CA GLY A 210 -8.95 -1.29 16.90
C GLY A 210 -8.58 -2.50 16.07
N THR A 211 -9.57 -3.33 15.77
CA THR A 211 -9.38 -4.57 15.00
C THR A 211 -9.94 -4.38 13.61
N ILE A 212 -9.10 -4.50 12.58
CA ILE A 212 -9.50 -4.38 11.17
C ILE A 212 -9.12 -5.64 10.40
N TYR A 213 -9.94 -6.03 9.41
CA TYR A 213 -9.64 -7.17 8.57
C TYR A 213 -8.76 -6.77 7.38
N ILE A 214 -7.56 -7.35 7.30
CA ILE A 214 -6.58 -7.13 6.23
C ILE A 214 -6.27 -8.44 5.50
N MET A 215 -6.24 -8.37 4.18
CA MET A 215 -5.91 -9.48 3.28
C MET A 215 -4.53 -9.29 2.65
N LYS A 216 -3.81 -10.39 2.45
CA LYS A 216 -2.62 -10.44 1.59
C LYS A 216 -3.04 -10.65 0.14
N LEU A 217 -2.61 -9.78 -0.76
CA LEU A 217 -2.89 -9.91 -2.18
C LEU A 217 -1.86 -10.81 -2.86
N ASN A 218 -2.23 -11.39 -4.00
CA ASN A 218 -1.33 -12.16 -4.88
C ASN A 218 -0.22 -11.32 -5.55
N HIS A 219 -0.18 -10.01 -5.30
CA HIS A 219 0.83 -9.10 -5.85
C HIS A 219 2.07 -9.14 -4.96
N LEU A 220 2.86 -10.20 -5.08
CA LEU A 220 4.08 -10.41 -4.30
C LEU A 220 5.28 -9.76 -4.96
N VAL A 221 6.22 -9.26 -4.15
CA VAL A 221 7.44 -8.62 -4.66
C VAL A 221 8.35 -9.62 -5.40
N GLU A 222 8.44 -10.85 -4.88
CA GLU A 222 9.26 -11.95 -5.42
C GLU A 222 8.88 -12.26 -6.89
N ASP A 223 7.60 -12.17 -7.20
CA ASP A 223 7.09 -12.43 -8.55
C ASP A 223 7.38 -11.26 -9.51
N LYS A 224 7.64 -10.05 -9.00
CA LYS A 224 7.80 -8.82 -9.80
C LYS A 224 9.24 -8.37 -10.01
N VAL A 225 10.14 -8.65 -9.07
CA VAL A 225 11.55 -8.26 -9.23
C VAL A 225 12.12 -8.99 -10.45
N HIS A 226 12.72 -8.21 -11.34
CA HIS A 226 13.38 -8.70 -12.54
C HIS A 226 14.57 -7.81 -12.85
N ALA A 227 15.72 -8.42 -13.12
CA ALA A 227 16.93 -7.75 -13.51
C ALA A 227 17.58 -8.52 -14.66
N ARG A 228 18.21 -7.79 -15.58
CA ARG A 228 18.88 -8.34 -16.74
C ARG A 228 20.21 -7.63 -16.92
N SER A 229 21.27 -8.40 -17.14
CA SER A 229 22.55 -7.90 -17.66
C SER A 229 22.59 -8.15 -19.17
N THR A 230 22.78 -9.40 -19.58
CA THR A 230 22.66 -9.87 -20.97
C THR A 230 21.58 -10.95 -21.07
N GLY A 231 21.13 -11.29 -22.28
CA GLY A 231 20.03 -12.24 -22.46
C GLY A 231 19.71 -12.49 -23.93
N PRO A 232 18.61 -13.19 -24.23
CA PRO A 232 18.23 -13.49 -25.60
C PRO A 232 17.74 -12.24 -26.35
N TYR A 233 17.83 -12.33 -27.68
CA TYR A 233 17.50 -11.28 -28.63
C TYR A 233 16.51 -11.79 -29.69
N SER A 234 15.76 -10.86 -30.27
CA SER A 234 14.88 -11.13 -31.41
C SER A 234 15.68 -11.51 -32.65
N LEU A 235 15.16 -12.44 -33.46
CA LEU A 235 15.82 -12.89 -34.69
C LEU A 235 15.91 -11.78 -35.74
N ILE A 236 14.87 -10.94 -35.84
CA ILE A 236 14.75 -9.92 -36.89
C ILE A 236 15.38 -8.61 -36.43
N SER A 237 14.84 -8.01 -35.37
CA SER A 237 15.27 -6.68 -34.92
C SER A 237 16.56 -6.69 -34.11
N GLN A 238 17.07 -7.86 -33.71
CA GLN A 238 18.23 -8.00 -32.82
C GLN A 238 18.09 -7.30 -31.46
N GLN A 239 16.89 -6.84 -31.11
CA GLN A 239 16.60 -6.19 -29.84
C GLN A 239 16.42 -7.22 -28.71
N PRO A 240 16.70 -6.84 -27.46
CA PRO A 240 16.37 -7.64 -26.27
C PRO A 240 14.92 -8.14 -26.29
N LEU A 241 14.70 -9.44 -26.07
CA LEU A 241 13.33 -9.97 -25.93
C LEU A 241 12.59 -9.33 -24.75
N GLY A 242 11.26 -9.36 -24.77
CA GLY A 242 10.43 -8.85 -23.67
C GLY A 242 10.00 -9.96 -22.70
N GLY A 243 9.69 -9.56 -21.46
CA GLY A 243 9.06 -10.44 -20.47
C GLY A 243 10.02 -11.20 -19.55
N LYS A 244 9.65 -11.30 -18.27
CA LYS A 244 10.47 -11.92 -17.21
C LYS A 244 10.85 -13.38 -17.51
N ALA A 245 9.93 -14.16 -18.06
CA ALA A 245 10.15 -15.58 -18.37
C ALA A 245 11.26 -15.82 -19.41
N GLN A 246 11.54 -14.81 -20.26
CA GLN A 246 12.57 -14.89 -21.29
C GLN A 246 13.84 -14.12 -20.91
N PHE A 247 14.00 -13.73 -19.64
CA PHE A 247 15.03 -12.80 -19.21
C PHE A 247 15.03 -11.50 -20.05
N GLY A 248 13.82 -10.98 -20.28
CA GLY A 248 13.60 -9.87 -21.19
C GLY A 248 14.17 -8.53 -20.70
N GLY A 249 14.42 -7.61 -21.62
CA GLY A 249 14.82 -6.24 -21.33
C GLY A 249 13.62 -5.38 -20.95
N GLN A 250 13.89 -4.26 -20.27
CA GLN A 250 12.87 -3.24 -20.04
C GLN A 250 12.67 -2.42 -21.32
N ARG A 251 11.41 -2.15 -21.68
CA ARG A 251 11.12 -1.26 -22.80
C ARG A 251 11.51 0.17 -22.42
N PHE A 252 12.37 0.77 -23.23
CA PHE A 252 12.63 2.20 -23.23
C PHE A 252 11.79 2.82 -24.36
N GLY A 253 10.74 3.54 -23.99
CA GLY A 253 9.77 4.09 -24.92
C GLY A 253 10.13 5.50 -25.37
N GLU A 254 9.29 6.04 -26.26
CA GLU A 254 9.43 7.39 -26.80
C GLU A 254 9.39 8.47 -25.70
N MET A 255 8.53 8.30 -24.68
CA MET A 255 8.46 9.23 -23.55
C MET A 255 9.75 9.25 -22.73
N GLU A 256 10.40 8.09 -22.55
CA GLU A 256 11.70 8.03 -21.87
C GLU A 256 12.85 8.57 -22.73
N VAL A 257 12.77 8.45 -24.06
CA VAL A 257 13.69 9.10 -25.00
C VAL A 257 13.62 10.62 -24.86
N TRP A 258 12.42 11.20 -24.91
CA TRP A 258 12.22 12.64 -24.72
C TRP A 258 12.75 13.15 -23.39
N ALA A 259 12.64 12.33 -22.33
CA ALA A 259 13.21 12.68 -21.04
C ALA A 259 14.73 12.87 -21.15
N LEU A 260 15.46 11.93 -21.77
CA LEU A 260 16.91 12.06 -21.94
C LEU A 260 17.32 13.18 -22.89
N GLU A 261 16.54 13.41 -23.95
CA GLU A 261 16.75 14.54 -24.86
C GLU A 261 16.62 15.88 -24.12
N ALA A 262 15.60 16.03 -23.28
CA ALA A 262 15.40 17.24 -22.48
C ALA A 262 16.55 17.51 -21.49
N TYR A 263 17.19 16.46 -20.97
CA TYR A 263 18.38 16.58 -20.14
C TYR A 263 19.68 16.84 -20.92
N GLY A 264 19.64 16.80 -22.26
CA GLY A 264 20.85 16.88 -23.09
C GLY A 264 21.77 15.68 -22.92
N ALA A 265 21.24 14.53 -22.47
CA ALA A 265 22.01 13.33 -22.15
C ALA A 265 22.33 12.51 -23.41
N ALA A 266 23.04 13.12 -24.37
CA ALA A 266 23.28 12.56 -25.71
C ALA A 266 23.96 11.19 -25.69
N HIS A 267 25.03 11.03 -24.90
CA HIS A 267 25.76 9.75 -24.80
C HIS A 267 24.92 8.65 -24.14
N ASN A 268 24.16 8.97 -23.09
CA ASN A 268 23.29 8.00 -22.42
C ASN A 268 22.17 7.51 -23.35
N LEU A 269 21.57 8.45 -24.10
CA LEU A 269 20.55 8.11 -25.08
C LEU A 269 21.14 7.26 -26.21
N GLN A 270 22.30 7.66 -26.75
CA GLN A 270 23.00 6.89 -27.78
C GLN A 270 23.29 5.46 -27.29
N GLU A 271 23.77 5.30 -26.06
CA GLU A 271 24.07 4.00 -25.45
C GLU A 271 22.83 3.09 -25.39
N ILE A 272 21.69 3.63 -24.96
CA ILE A 272 20.41 2.91 -24.86
C ILE A 272 19.91 2.48 -26.25
N LEU A 273 20.04 3.34 -27.25
CA LEU A 273 19.58 3.08 -28.62
C LEU A 273 20.51 2.15 -29.41
N THR A 274 21.75 1.93 -28.96
CA THR A 274 22.77 1.17 -29.69
C THR A 274 23.26 -0.05 -28.89
N ILE A 275 24.34 0.10 -28.12
CA ILE A 275 25.07 -1.00 -27.49
C ILE A 275 24.27 -1.72 -26.40
N LYS A 276 23.26 -1.08 -25.80
CA LYS A 276 22.34 -1.73 -24.84
C LYS A 276 21.13 -2.40 -25.52
N SER A 277 20.98 -2.25 -26.84
CA SER A 277 19.86 -2.79 -27.61
C SER A 277 20.34 -3.65 -28.77
N ASP A 278 20.46 -3.08 -29.98
CA ASP A 278 20.53 -3.79 -31.25
C ASP A 278 21.81 -3.52 -32.07
N ASP A 279 22.79 -2.78 -31.54
CA ASP A 279 24.13 -2.79 -32.12
C ASP A 279 24.83 -4.11 -31.77
N VAL A 280 24.67 -5.10 -32.65
CA VAL A 280 25.20 -6.47 -32.47
C VAL A 280 26.72 -6.47 -32.26
N THR A 281 27.44 -5.63 -32.99
CA THR A 281 28.90 -5.53 -32.91
C THR A 281 29.36 -4.73 -31.70
N GLY A 282 28.73 -3.60 -31.44
CA GLY A 282 29.07 -2.71 -30.33
C GLY A 282 28.73 -3.33 -28.97
N ARG A 283 27.61 -4.05 -28.84
CA ARG A 283 27.26 -4.71 -27.57
C ARG A 283 28.25 -5.79 -27.15
N ALA A 284 28.77 -6.56 -28.12
CA ALA A 284 29.73 -7.63 -27.84
C ALA A 284 31.07 -7.05 -27.37
N LYS A 285 31.54 -6.01 -28.05
CA LYS A 285 32.73 -5.25 -27.65
C LYS A 285 32.56 -4.57 -26.31
N ALA A 286 31.44 -3.87 -26.09
CA ALA A 286 31.15 -3.20 -24.83
C ALA A 286 31.19 -4.17 -23.65
N TYR A 287 30.69 -5.40 -23.81
CA TYR A 287 30.81 -6.43 -22.78
C TYR A 287 32.27 -6.84 -22.54
N GLU A 288 33.06 -7.01 -23.59
CA GLU A 288 34.50 -7.32 -23.49
C GLU A 288 35.28 -6.19 -22.81
N ASP A 289 35.02 -4.94 -23.20
CA ASP A 289 35.64 -3.73 -22.65
C ASP A 289 35.31 -3.59 -21.15
N ILE A 290 34.05 -3.82 -20.75
CA ILE A 290 33.64 -3.84 -19.32
C ILE A 290 34.40 -4.91 -18.53
N VAL A 291 34.55 -6.12 -19.09
CA VAL A 291 35.27 -7.22 -18.42
C VAL A 291 36.77 -6.92 -18.30
N LYS A 292 37.36 -6.25 -19.29
CA LYS A 292 38.77 -5.84 -19.28
C LYS A 292 39.03 -4.51 -18.55
N ASN A 293 37.97 -3.82 -18.12
CA ASN A 293 38.04 -2.48 -17.55
C ASN A 293 38.72 -1.46 -18.49
N GLU A 294 38.35 -1.53 -19.78
CA GLU A 294 38.73 -0.61 -20.84
C GLU A 294 37.57 0.35 -21.16
N ASP A 295 37.87 1.48 -21.79
CA ASP A 295 36.84 2.45 -22.19
C ASP A 295 36.00 1.91 -23.36
N ILE A 296 34.68 2.06 -23.25
CA ILE A 296 33.73 1.61 -24.27
C ILE A 296 33.91 2.42 -25.56
N GLN A 297 34.10 1.71 -26.67
CA GLN A 297 34.27 2.32 -27.99
C GLN A 297 32.99 3.00 -28.50
N GLN A 298 33.13 3.89 -29.49
CA GLN A 298 31.98 4.56 -30.09
C GLN A 298 31.00 3.54 -30.73
N PRO A 299 29.69 3.69 -30.50
CA PRO A 299 28.69 2.79 -31.06
C PRO A 299 28.63 2.79 -32.58
N GLY A 300 28.26 1.65 -33.15
CA GLY A 300 27.98 1.51 -34.58
C GLY A 300 26.53 1.85 -34.94
N VAL A 301 26.14 1.45 -36.15
CA VAL A 301 24.77 1.65 -36.66
C VAL A 301 23.83 0.58 -36.08
N PRO A 302 22.70 0.97 -35.45
CA PRO A 302 21.65 0.07 -34.99
C PRO A 302 21.19 -0.93 -36.05
N GLU A 303 20.94 -2.18 -35.67
CA GLU A 303 20.42 -3.17 -36.61
C GLU A 303 18.99 -2.83 -37.07
N SER A 304 18.18 -2.23 -36.19
CA SER A 304 16.84 -1.74 -36.54
C SER A 304 16.85 -0.74 -37.71
N PHE A 305 17.86 0.12 -37.79
CA PHE A 305 18.01 1.04 -38.93
C PHE A 305 18.33 0.28 -40.22
N LYS A 306 19.19 -0.74 -40.18
CA LYS A 306 19.48 -1.56 -41.36
C LYS A 306 18.26 -2.35 -41.82
N VAL A 307 17.47 -2.88 -40.89
CA VAL A 307 16.20 -3.55 -41.18
C VAL A 307 15.24 -2.57 -41.86
N LEU A 308 15.08 -1.36 -41.33
CA LEU A 308 14.26 -0.31 -41.94
C LEU A 308 14.68 0.00 -43.38
N VAL A 309 15.97 0.18 -43.64
CA VAL A 309 16.50 0.45 -44.99
C VAL A 309 16.14 -0.70 -45.94
N LYS A 310 16.28 -1.96 -45.49
CA LYS A 310 15.94 -3.13 -46.30
C LYS A 310 14.43 -3.27 -46.55
N GLU A 311 13.61 -2.93 -45.57
CA GLU A 311 12.15 -2.90 -45.73
C GLU A 311 11.72 -1.84 -46.74
N LEU A 312 12.30 -0.63 -46.71
CA LEU A 312 12.03 0.41 -47.72
C LEU A 312 12.51 -0.02 -49.12
N GLN A 313 13.68 -0.63 -49.24
CA GLN A 313 14.19 -1.18 -50.50
C GLN A 313 13.26 -2.27 -51.07
N SER A 314 12.64 -3.08 -50.22
CA SER A 314 11.68 -4.10 -50.66
C SER A 314 10.42 -3.53 -51.31
N LEU A 315 10.09 -2.27 -51.02
CA LEU A 315 8.97 -1.54 -51.62
C LEU A 315 9.35 -0.84 -52.94
N GLY A 316 10.59 -1.02 -53.41
CA GLY A 316 11.10 -0.35 -54.61
C GLY A 316 11.62 1.07 -54.37
N LEU A 317 11.85 1.47 -53.12
CA LEU A 317 12.45 2.75 -52.77
C LEU A 317 13.98 2.62 -52.68
N SER A 318 14.72 3.45 -53.40
CA SER A 318 16.19 3.50 -53.29
C SER A 318 16.60 4.42 -52.15
N VAL A 319 17.01 3.84 -51.01
CA VAL A 319 17.51 4.57 -49.84
C VAL A 319 19.01 4.32 -49.70
N GLU A 320 19.78 5.40 -49.68
CA GLU A 320 21.25 5.40 -49.53
C GLU A 320 21.65 6.42 -48.45
N VAL A 321 22.65 6.07 -47.64
CA VAL A 321 23.23 6.98 -46.64
C VAL A 321 24.33 7.78 -47.34
N ILE A 322 24.18 9.11 -47.37
CA ILE A 322 25.10 10.02 -48.05
C ILE A 322 26.02 10.66 -47.01
N ASN A 323 27.33 10.57 -47.24
CA ASN A 323 28.31 11.33 -46.48
C ASN A 323 28.46 12.73 -47.10
N GLU A 324 28.74 13.76 -46.30
CA GLU A 324 28.85 15.16 -46.76
C GLU A 324 29.85 15.38 -47.91
N GLU A 325 30.82 14.46 -48.08
CA GLU A 325 31.86 14.52 -49.11
C GLU A 325 31.47 13.86 -50.45
N GLU A 326 30.40 13.03 -50.49
CA GLU A 326 29.97 12.34 -51.70
C GLU A 326 28.91 13.14 -52.48
N LYS A 327 29.36 13.85 -53.53
CA LYS A 327 28.44 14.43 -54.52
C LYS A 327 27.76 13.31 -55.32
N ILE A 328 26.43 13.30 -55.28
CA ILE A 328 25.56 12.39 -56.02
C ILE A 328 25.93 12.41 -57.52
N THR A 329 26.48 11.31 -58.03
CA THR A 329 26.45 11.01 -59.46
C THR A 329 25.39 9.92 -59.65
N PRO A 330 24.32 10.15 -60.43
CA PRO A 330 23.29 9.13 -60.62
C PRO A 330 23.91 7.84 -61.15
N SER A 331 23.55 6.70 -60.55
CA SER A 331 23.96 5.38 -61.00
C SER A 331 23.62 5.19 -62.49
N GLY A 332 24.47 4.48 -63.23
CA GLY A 332 24.44 4.45 -64.70
C GLY A 332 23.12 4.01 -65.36
N GLU A 333 22.20 3.39 -64.61
CA GLU A 333 20.85 3.04 -65.08
C GLU A 333 19.86 4.21 -65.06
N THR A 334 19.89 5.09 -64.05
CA THR A 334 19.02 6.28 -64.00
C THR A 334 19.42 7.31 -65.07
N ALA A 335 20.71 7.41 -65.40
CA ALA A 335 21.19 8.26 -66.49
C ALA A 335 20.75 7.78 -67.89
N LYS A 336 20.55 6.47 -68.09
CA LYS A 336 20.04 5.91 -69.35
C LYS A 336 18.55 6.18 -69.53
N ILE A 337 17.75 6.08 -68.47
CA ILE A 337 16.31 6.35 -68.51
C ILE A 337 16.05 7.84 -68.78
N LEU A 338 16.82 8.73 -68.14
CA LEU A 338 16.73 10.19 -68.37
C LEU A 338 17.13 10.63 -69.78
N LYS A 339 18.09 9.95 -70.43
CA LYS A 339 18.48 10.24 -71.82
C LYS A 339 17.49 9.68 -72.86
N ALA A 340 16.77 8.60 -72.53
CA ALA A 340 15.77 8.01 -73.43
C ALA A 340 14.48 8.84 -73.53
N GLY A 341 14.10 9.56 -72.45
CA GLY A 341 12.92 10.44 -72.43
C GLY A 341 13.08 11.78 -73.15
N ASN A 342 14.28 12.12 -73.64
CA ASN A 342 14.59 13.42 -74.26
C ASN A 342 14.76 13.35 -75.80
N LYS A 343 14.32 12.26 -76.43
CA LYS A 343 14.12 12.16 -77.88
C LYS A 343 12.63 11.99 -78.18
N GLY A 344 11.90 13.10 -78.12
CA GLY A 344 10.51 13.25 -78.55
C GLY A 344 10.38 14.59 -79.24
#